data_AF-A0A959QI35-F1
#
_entry.id   AF-A0A959QI35-F1
#
_cell.length_a   1.000
_cell.length_b   1.000
_cell.length_c   1.000
_cell.angle_alpha   90.00
_cell.angle_beta   90.00
_cell.angle_gamma   90.00
#
_symmetry.space_group_name_H-M   'P 1'
#
loop_
_entity.id
_entity.type
_entity.pdbx_description
1 polymer ?
#
loop_
_entity_poly.entity_id
_entity_poly.type
_entity_poly.pdbx_seq_one_letter_code
_entity_poly.pdbx_strand_id
1 'polypeptide(L)'
;GGIVFNDVFDVDLDRVERPERILPSGLISIRGASIFGASLLLWGILTAFLASPRSGLIAILISVCALLYDKYGKHHAVLGPLNMGVCRGLNLLLGMSIVPFEDLGGLILITILPVIFIAAVTLTSRGEVRGHNQVSVFFALCLDIAIASTLIYLGFQNILDLNVIIPFVALWLFMNLNAKIRAIINNAPKQVMLAVKTGVISLIPLNASYVAGFGHWLFALLVLLLLPLAILLSRKFSVT
;
A
#
# COMPACT_ATOMS: atom_id res chain seq x y z
N GLY A 1 14.62 -4.21 -4.74
CA GLY A 1 14.38 -5.64 -4.47
C GLY A 1 13.12 -6.09 -5.16
N GLY A 2 11.97 -6.06 -4.47
CA GLY A 2 10.69 -6.58 -4.98
C GLY A 2 10.31 -6.11 -6.39
N ILE A 3 10.32 -4.79 -6.66
CA ILE A 3 9.98 -4.26 -8.00
C ILE A 3 10.83 -4.87 -9.12
N VAL A 4 12.14 -5.05 -8.89
CA VAL A 4 13.04 -5.68 -9.87
C VAL A 4 12.67 -7.15 -10.09
N PHE A 5 12.32 -7.87 -9.02
CA PHE A 5 11.90 -9.26 -9.13
C PHE A 5 10.52 -9.43 -9.75
N ASN A 6 9.61 -8.48 -9.56
CA ASN A 6 8.35 -8.47 -10.30
C ASN A 6 8.60 -8.47 -11.82
N ASP A 7 9.46 -7.58 -12.31
CA ASP A 7 9.82 -7.52 -13.73
C ASP A 7 10.55 -8.79 -14.20
N VAL A 8 11.42 -9.37 -13.35
CA VAL A 8 12.12 -10.63 -13.67
C VAL A 8 11.14 -11.80 -13.80
N PHE A 9 10.14 -11.91 -12.91
CA PHE A 9 9.14 -12.97 -12.99
C PHE A 9 8.10 -12.74 -14.09
N ASP A 10 7.84 -11.48 -14.46
CA ASP A 10 6.94 -11.11 -15.57
C ASP A 10 7.58 -11.15 -16.95
N VAL A 11 8.89 -11.43 -17.08
CA VAL A 11 9.60 -11.26 -18.34
C VAL A 11 8.96 -11.97 -19.55
N ASP A 12 8.43 -13.19 -19.37
CA ASP A 12 7.79 -13.94 -20.45
C ASP A 12 6.40 -13.39 -20.82
N LEU A 13 5.65 -12.90 -19.83
CA LEU A 13 4.38 -12.20 -20.05
C LEU A 13 4.61 -10.86 -20.74
N ASP A 14 5.57 -10.09 -20.24
CA ASP A 14 5.92 -8.76 -20.76
C ASP A 14 6.50 -8.84 -22.18
N ARG A 15 7.14 -9.94 -22.58
CA ARG A 15 7.54 -10.16 -23.99
C ARG A 15 6.35 -10.13 -24.95
N VAL A 16 5.18 -10.54 -24.50
CA VAL A 16 3.95 -10.57 -25.31
C VAL A 16 3.17 -9.26 -25.14
N GLU A 17 2.98 -8.80 -23.91
CA GLU A 17 2.08 -7.68 -23.61
C GLU A 17 2.75 -6.30 -23.70
N ARG A 18 4.05 -6.20 -23.37
CA ARG A 18 4.79 -4.94 -23.19
C ARG A 18 6.26 -5.07 -23.62
N PRO A 19 6.53 -5.38 -24.90
CA PRO A 19 7.88 -5.67 -25.39
C PRO A 19 8.86 -4.49 -25.25
N GLU A 20 8.35 -3.27 -25.06
CA GLU A 20 9.13 -2.05 -24.82
C GLU A 20 9.80 -2.00 -23.44
N ARG A 21 9.44 -2.89 -22.49
CA ARG A 21 10.04 -2.93 -21.16
C ARG A 21 11.51 -3.35 -21.18
N ILE A 22 12.25 -2.97 -20.13
CA ILE A 22 13.72 -3.10 -20.04
C ILE A 22 14.20 -4.55 -20.22
N LEU A 23 13.54 -5.52 -19.60
CA LEU A 23 13.95 -6.94 -19.67
C LEU A 23 13.54 -7.63 -20.98
N PRO A 24 12.28 -7.51 -21.47
CA PRO A 24 11.90 -8.04 -22.77
C PRO A 24 12.72 -7.49 -23.94
N SER A 25 13.03 -6.19 -23.92
CA SER A 25 13.83 -5.51 -24.96
C SER A 25 15.32 -5.91 -24.94
N GLY A 26 15.77 -6.64 -23.92
CA GLY A 26 17.15 -7.11 -23.81
C GLY A 26 18.18 -6.04 -23.41
N LEU A 27 17.73 -4.84 -23.00
CA LEU A 27 18.62 -3.77 -22.53
C LEU A 27 19.46 -4.19 -21.31
N ILE A 28 18.89 -5.03 -20.44
CA ILE A 28 19.57 -5.64 -19.30
C ILE A 28 19.32 -7.14 -19.32
N SER A 29 20.34 -7.95 -19.04
CA SER A 29 20.17 -9.41 -18.93
C SER A 29 19.33 -9.79 -17.71
N ILE A 30 18.49 -10.83 -17.84
CA ILE A 30 17.67 -11.38 -16.73
C ILE A 30 18.55 -11.74 -15.54
N ARG A 31 19.73 -12.32 -15.78
CA ARG A 31 20.71 -12.66 -14.74
C ARG A 31 21.23 -11.41 -14.03
N GLY A 32 21.57 -10.35 -14.77
CA GLY A 32 22.01 -9.09 -14.21
C GLY A 32 20.94 -8.44 -13.33
N ALA A 33 19.69 -8.41 -13.80
CA ALA A 33 18.56 -7.89 -13.04
C ALA A 33 18.28 -8.73 -11.78
N SER A 34 18.38 -10.07 -11.87
CA SER A 34 18.21 -10.97 -10.72
C SER A 34 19.26 -10.73 -9.64
N ILE A 35 20.54 -10.58 -10.04
CA ILE A 35 21.63 -10.27 -9.10
C ILE A 35 21.41 -8.91 -8.44
N PHE A 36 21.03 -7.89 -9.23
CA PHE A 36 20.75 -6.56 -8.71
C PHE A 36 19.54 -6.53 -7.76
N GLY A 37 18.46 -7.24 -8.12
CA GLY A 37 17.28 -7.41 -7.28
C GLY A 37 17.63 -8.09 -5.96
N ALA A 38 18.40 -9.18 -6.00
CA ALA A 38 18.87 -9.92 -4.83
C ALA A 38 19.77 -9.08 -3.95
N SER A 39 20.72 -8.33 -4.54
CA SER A 39 21.60 -7.45 -3.77
C SER A 39 20.79 -6.38 -3.05
N LEU A 40 19.81 -5.75 -3.70
CA LEU A 40 18.95 -4.75 -3.06
C LEU A 40 18.13 -5.32 -1.88
N LEU A 41 17.61 -6.55 -2.00
CA LEU A 41 16.91 -7.21 -0.88
C LEU A 41 17.88 -7.51 0.26
N LEU A 42 19.03 -8.09 -0.04
CA LEU A 42 20.05 -8.41 0.94
C LEU A 42 20.53 -7.16 1.68
N TRP A 43 20.82 -6.08 0.95
CA TRP A 43 21.20 -4.80 1.53
C TRP A 43 20.13 -4.26 2.49
N GLY A 44 18.85 -4.28 2.09
CA GLY A 44 17.75 -3.85 2.96
C GLY A 44 17.60 -4.69 4.23
N ILE A 45 17.81 -6.01 4.14
CA ILE A 45 17.79 -6.91 5.29
C ILE A 45 18.97 -6.61 6.23
N LEU A 46 20.18 -6.49 5.68
CA LEU A 46 21.39 -6.23 6.46
C LEU A 46 21.29 -4.89 7.19
N THR A 47 20.83 -3.81 6.52
CA THR A 47 20.65 -2.52 7.19
C THR A 47 19.55 -2.55 8.23
N ALA A 48 18.49 -3.36 8.06
CA ALA A 48 17.49 -3.57 9.10
C ALA A 48 18.08 -4.27 10.34
N PHE A 49 18.97 -5.26 10.17
CA PHE A 49 19.68 -5.87 11.31
C PHE A 49 20.57 -4.90 12.08
N LEU A 50 21.09 -3.86 11.42
CA LEU A 50 21.84 -2.80 12.11
C LEU A 50 20.95 -1.96 13.03
N ALA A 51 19.64 -1.87 12.76
CA ALA A 51 18.70 -1.19 13.64
C ALA A 51 18.32 -2.09 14.84
N SER A 52 17.92 -3.34 14.58
CA SER A 52 17.73 -4.36 15.62
C SER A 52 17.58 -5.76 15.01
N PRO A 53 17.82 -6.84 15.78
CA PRO A 53 17.53 -8.21 15.32
C PRO A 53 16.07 -8.41 14.87
N ARG A 54 15.13 -7.75 15.56
CA ARG A 54 13.70 -7.78 15.23
C ARG A 54 13.41 -7.16 13.87
N SER A 55 13.98 -5.98 13.62
CA SER A 55 13.85 -5.27 12.34
C SER A 55 14.38 -6.13 11.19
N GLY A 56 15.52 -6.79 11.38
CA GLY A 56 16.08 -7.73 10.41
C GLY A 56 15.15 -8.91 10.09
N LEU A 57 14.56 -9.55 11.11
CA LEU A 57 13.58 -10.63 10.91
C LEU A 57 12.33 -10.16 10.15
N ILE A 58 11.80 -8.97 10.48
CA ILE A 58 10.67 -8.38 9.75
C ILE A 58 11.05 -8.10 8.29
N ALA A 59 12.26 -7.57 8.03
CA ALA A 59 12.75 -7.33 6.67
C ALA A 59 12.88 -8.62 5.85
N ILE A 60 13.30 -9.73 6.47
CA ILE A 60 13.29 -11.06 5.84
C ILE A 60 11.86 -11.46 5.46
N LEU A 61 10.91 -11.34 6.39
CA LEU A 61 9.50 -11.67 6.13
C LEU A 61 8.93 -10.82 4.99
N ILE A 62 9.18 -9.51 4.96
CA ILE A 62 8.77 -8.62 3.86
C ILE A 62 9.36 -9.13 2.54
N SER A 63 10.65 -9.46 2.51
CA SER A 63 11.33 -9.91 1.30
C SER A 63 10.76 -11.23 0.79
N VAL A 64 10.47 -12.18 1.68
CA VAL A 64 9.82 -13.45 1.33
C VAL A 64 8.41 -13.22 0.81
N CYS A 65 7.59 -12.44 1.51
CA CYS A 65 6.23 -12.12 1.08
C CYS A 65 6.20 -11.42 -0.28
N ALA A 66 7.11 -10.48 -0.53
CA ALA A 66 7.25 -9.81 -1.83
C ALA A 66 7.58 -10.80 -2.94
N LEU A 67 8.59 -11.66 -2.76
CA LEU A 67 8.94 -12.67 -3.75
C LEU A 67 7.81 -13.69 -3.99
N LEU A 68 7.10 -14.10 -2.93
CA LEU A 68 5.93 -14.97 -3.05
C LEU A 68 4.79 -14.29 -3.81
N TYR A 69 4.57 -12.99 -3.60
CA TYR A 69 3.59 -12.20 -4.33
C TYR A 69 3.96 -12.14 -5.82
N ASP A 70 5.19 -11.73 -6.11
CA ASP A 70 5.66 -11.48 -7.46
C ASP A 70 5.67 -12.77 -8.31
N LYS A 71 6.01 -13.92 -7.69
CA LYS A 71 6.09 -15.21 -8.39
C LYS A 71 4.78 -15.98 -8.46
N TYR A 72 4.00 -15.98 -7.38
CA TYR A 72 2.83 -16.88 -7.25
C TYR A 72 1.53 -16.12 -6.95
N GLY A 73 1.59 -15.08 -6.11
CA GLY A 73 0.41 -14.46 -5.52
C GLY A 73 -0.36 -13.52 -6.45
N LYS A 74 0.33 -12.77 -7.33
CA LYS A 74 -0.27 -11.62 -8.03
C LYS A 74 -1.42 -11.94 -8.98
N HIS A 75 -1.50 -13.17 -9.49
CA HIS A 75 -2.60 -13.61 -10.36
C HIS A 75 -3.80 -14.18 -9.59
N HIS A 76 -3.70 -14.36 -8.27
CA HIS A 76 -4.79 -14.85 -7.45
C HIS A 76 -5.68 -13.72 -6.93
N ALA A 77 -6.97 -13.78 -7.26
CA ALA A 77 -7.97 -12.74 -6.96
C ALA A 77 -8.21 -12.43 -5.47
N VAL A 78 -7.74 -13.28 -4.56
CA VAL A 78 -7.85 -13.11 -3.10
C VAL A 78 -6.48 -13.13 -2.43
N LEU A 79 -5.66 -14.14 -2.73
CA LEU A 79 -4.33 -14.30 -2.12
C LEU A 79 -3.35 -13.20 -2.53
N GLY A 80 -3.43 -12.66 -3.75
CA GLY A 80 -2.58 -11.57 -4.21
C GLY A 80 -2.78 -10.30 -3.37
N PRO A 81 -4.00 -9.75 -3.33
CA PRO A 81 -4.35 -8.62 -2.45
C PRO A 81 -4.02 -8.85 -0.98
N LEU A 82 -4.29 -10.05 -0.46
CA LEU A 82 -3.97 -10.40 0.92
C LEU A 82 -2.45 -10.32 1.18
N ASN A 83 -1.64 -10.94 0.33
CA ASN A 83 -0.18 -10.92 0.48
C ASN A 83 0.40 -9.51 0.30
N MET A 84 -0.12 -8.72 -0.65
CA MET A 84 0.26 -7.31 -0.81
C MET A 84 -0.11 -6.48 0.43
N GLY A 85 -1.28 -6.73 1.01
CA GLY A 85 -1.71 -6.16 2.29
C GLY A 85 -0.75 -6.52 3.43
N VAL A 86 -0.38 -7.80 3.54
CA VAL A 86 0.59 -8.29 4.53
C VAL A 86 1.94 -7.62 4.34
N CYS A 87 2.44 -7.49 3.11
CA CYS A 87 3.68 -6.77 2.82
C CYS A 87 3.63 -5.32 3.34
N ARG A 88 2.49 -4.63 3.17
CA ARG A 88 2.29 -3.27 3.67
C ARG A 88 2.20 -3.20 5.19
N GLY A 89 1.50 -4.14 5.82
CA GLY A 89 1.43 -4.27 7.28
C GLY A 89 2.80 -4.54 7.90
N LEU A 90 3.56 -5.48 7.34
CA LEU A 90 4.93 -5.76 7.75
C LEU A 90 5.86 -4.56 7.53
N ASN A 91 5.69 -3.81 6.43
CA ASN A 91 6.47 -2.59 6.19
C ASN A 91 6.21 -1.51 7.24
N LEU A 92 4.96 -1.35 7.67
CA LEU A 92 4.64 -0.47 8.81
C LEU A 92 5.27 -1.00 10.11
N LEU A 93 5.13 -2.30 10.36
CA LEU A 93 5.71 -2.95 11.53
C LEU A 93 7.24 -2.84 11.58
N LEU A 94 7.92 -2.85 10.43
CA LEU A 94 9.35 -2.60 10.34
C LEU A 94 9.71 -1.22 10.90
N GLY A 95 8.95 -0.17 10.54
CA GLY A 95 9.13 1.17 11.11
C GLY A 95 8.86 1.21 12.61
N MET A 96 7.82 0.52 13.08
CA MET A 96 7.46 0.44 14.50
C MET A 96 8.37 -0.48 15.32
N SER A 97 9.21 -1.29 14.68
CA SER A 97 10.02 -2.31 15.34
C SER A 97 11.05 -1.77 16.34
N ILE A 98 11.29 -0.46 16.33
CA ILE A 98 12.11 0.26 17.31
C ILE A 98 11.42 0.42 18.67
N VAL A 99 10.09 0.29 18.73
CA VAL A 99 9.29 0.42 19.96
C VAL A 99 9.39 -0.88 20.78
N PRO A 100 9.48 -0.81 22.13
CA PRO A 100 9.44 -1.98 23.00
C PRO A 100 8.15 -2.80 22.85
N PHE A 101 8.25 -4.12 22.99
CA PHE A 101 7.12 -5.04 22.75
C PHE A 101 5.97 -4.88 23.76
N GLU A 102 6.30 -4.44 24.98
CA GLU A 102 5.35 -4.17 26.05
C GLU A 102 4.37 -3.05 25.67
N ASP A 103 4.81 -2.11 24.85
CA ASP A 103 4.00 -0.98 24.36
C ASP A 103 3.29 -1.29 23.03
N LEU A 104 3.50 -2.48 22.45
CA LEU A 104 2.96 -2.85 21.13
C LEU A 104 1.49 -3.32 21.16
N GLY A 105 0.90 -3.60 22.33
CA GLY A 105 -0.41 -4.24 22.45
C GLY A 105 -1.52 -3.53 21.66
N GLY A 106 -1.56 -2.20 21.74
CA GLY A 106 -2.50 -1.37 20.95
C GLY A 106 -2.08 -1.16 19.49
N LEU A 107 -0.80 -1.33 19.17
CA LEU A 107 -0.21 -1.04 17.86
C LEU A 107 -0.38 -2.18 16.86
N ILE A 108 -0.64 -3.41 17.34
CA ILE A 108 -0.91 -4.58 16.48
C ILE A 108 -2.11 -4.30 15.56
N LEU A 109 -3.16 -3.65 16.07
CA LEU A 109 -4.34 -3.31 15.26
C LEU A 109 -3.97 -2.43 14.06
N ILE A 110 -3.01 -1.51 14.23
CA ILE A 110 -2.54 -0.62 13.17
C ILE A 110 -1.85 -1.42 12.04
N THR A 111 -1.17 -2.52 12.36
CA THR A 111 -0.53 -3.38 11.34
C THR A 111 -1.50 -4.11 10.42
N ILE A 112 -2.76 -4.28 10.85
CA ILE A 112 -3.81 -4.94 10.07
C ILE A 112 -4.50 -3.95 9.13
N LEU A 113 -4.52 -2.65 9.45
CA LEU A 113 -5.21 -1.63 8.65
C LEU A 113 -4.72 -1.59 7.18
N PRO A 114 -3.42 -1.73 6.85
CA PRO A 114 -2.98 -1.83 5.47
C PRO A 114 -3.56 -3.03 4.70
N VAL A 115 -3.83 -4.15 5.37
CA VAL A 115 -4.47 -5.33 4.76
C VAL A 115 -5.91 -4.98 4.36
N ILE A 116 -6.64 -4.36 5.28
CA ILE A 116 -8.03 -3.91 5.05
C ILE A 116 -8.06 -2.87 3.92
N PHE A 117 -7.09 -1.95 3.91
CA PHE A 117 -6.97 -0.93 2.87
C PHE A 117 -6.73 -1.54 1.48
N ILE A 118 -5.80 -2.50 1.35
CA ILE A 118 -5.56 -3.18 0.08
C ILE A 118 -6.80 -3.98 -0.36
N ALA A 119 -7.52 -4.61 0.58
CA ALA A 119 -8.79 -5.24 0.28
C ALA A 119 -9.84 -4.24 -0.25
N ALA A 120 -9.93 -3.05 0.34
CA ALA A 120 -10.83 -1.99 -0.12
C ALA A 120 -10.48 -1.51 -1.54
N VAL A 121 -9.20 -1.26 -1.84
CA VAL A 121 -8.75 -0.87 -3.18
C VAL A 121 -9.04 -1.98 -4.19
N THR A 122 -8.78 -3.23 -3.83
CA THR A 122 -9.05 -4.40 -4.68
C THR A 122 -10.53 -4.57 -4.97
N LEU A 123 -11.40 -4.43 -3.97
CA LEU A 123 -12.84 -4.49 -4.18
C LEU A 123 -13.32 -3.36 -5.09
N THR A 124 -12.70 -2.19 -5.01
CA THR A 124 -13.02 -1.05 -5.88
C THR A 124 -12.65 -1.34 -7.34
N SER A 125 -11.54 -2.04 -7.61
CA SER A 125 -11.10 -2.37 -8.97
C SER A 125 -11.87 -3.55 -9.60
N ARG A 126 -12.60 -4.35 -8.82
CA ARG A 126 -13.47 -5.42 -9.35
C ARG A 126 -14.58 -4.84 -10.21
N GLY A 127 -14.37 -4.76 -11.53
CA GLY A 127 -15.33 -4.16 -12.47
C GLY A 127 -14.85 -2.87 -13.13
N GLU A 128 -13.59 -2.49 -12.95
CA GLU A 128 -12.99 -1.29 -13.56
C GLU A 128 -13.20 -1.20 -15.08
N VAL A 129 -13.15 -2.33 -15.80
CA VAL A 129 -13.27 -2.38 -17.26
C VAL A 129 -14.72 -2.32 -17.76
N ARG A 130 -15.67 -2.92 -17.04
CA ARG A 130 -17.05 -3.11 -17.52
C ARG A 130 -18.09 -2.21 -16.82
N GLY A 131 -17.72 -1.57 -15.70
CA GLY A 131 -18.69 -0.98 -14.79
C GLY A 131 -19.61 -2.04 -14.16
N HIS A 132 -20.68 -1.60 -13.49
CA HIS A 132 -21.67 -2.41 -12.77
C HIS A 132 -21.15 -3.13 -11.52
N ASN A 133 -20.36 -2.45 -10.70
CA ASN A 133 -19.75 -2.98 -9.47
C ASN A 133 -20.12 -2.22 -8.20
N GLN A 134 -21.27 -1.53 -8.18
CA GLN A 134 -21.72 -0.66 -7.09
C GLN A 134 -21.63 -1.33 -5.72
N VAL A 135 -22.02 -2.61 -5.62
CA VAL A 135 -21.97 -3.39 -4.38
C VAL A 135 -20.53 -3.54 -3.88
N SER A 136 -19.59 -3.87 -4.76
CA SER A 136 -18.16 -3.98 -4.41
C SER A 136 -17.57 -2.65 -3.96
N VAL A 137 -17.93 -1.55 -4.64
CA VAL A 137 -17.47 -0.19 -4.28
C VAL A 137 -18.09 0.25 -2.94
N PHE A 138 -19.34 -0.10 -2.68
CA PHE A 138 -20.00 0.14 -1.41
C PHE A 138 -19.30 -0.61 -0.26
N PHE A 139 -19.05 -1.90 -0.41
CA PHE A 139 -18.28 -2.66 0.59
C PHE A 139 -16.88 -2.08 0.79
N ALA A 140 -16.20 -1.67 -0.29
CA ALA A 140 -14.92 -1.00 -0.19
C ALA A 140 -14.99 0.32 0.59
N LEU A 141 -16.10 1.06 0.51
CA LEU A 141 -16.31 2.26 1.29
C LEU A 141 -16.56 1.93 2.77
N CYS A 142 -17.31 0.87 3.07
CA CYS A 142 -17.49 0.39 4.45
C CYS A 142 -16.15 0.02 5.10
N LEU A 143 -15.24 -0.61 4.34
CA LEU A 143 -13.89 -0.91 4.82
C LEU A 143 -13.09 0.36 5.11
N ASP A 144 -13.20 1.41 4.29
CA ASP A 144 -12.52 2.69 4.56
C ASP A 144 -13.05 3.33 5.84
N ILE A 145 -14.38 3.32 6.03
CA ILE A 145 -15.01 3.84 7.25
C ILE A 145 -14.53 3.03 8.46
N ALA A 146 -14.45 1.71 8.36
CA ALA A 146 -13.93 0.86 9.44
C ALA A 146 -12.48 1.21 9.81
N ILE A 147 -11.61 1.50 8.83
CA ILE A 147 -10.24 1.98 9.07
C ILE A 147 -10.26 3.31 9.81
N ALA A 148 -11.02 4.30 9.32
CA ALA A 148 -11.12 5.61 9.96
C ALA A 148 -11.65 5.49 11.40
N SER A 149 -12.74 4.74 11.60
CA SER A 149 -13.31 4.49 12.92
C SER A 149 -12.32 3.80 13.86
N THR A 150 -11.52 2.85 13.36
CA THR A 150 -10.49 2.19 14.17
C THR A 150 -9.40 3.18 14.60
N LEU A 151 -8.92 4.04 13.70
CA LEU A 151 -7.92 5.06 14.04
C LEU A 151 -8.44 6.06 15.08
N ILE A 152 -9.69 6.51 14.94
CA ILE A 152 -10.33 7.39 15.90
C ILE A 152 -10.56 6.69 17.25
N TYR A 153 -10.97 5.41 17.23
CA TYR A 153 -11.11 4.60 18.44
C TYR A 153 -9.78 4.46 19.19
N LEU A 154 -8.68 4.18 18.49
CA LEU A 154 -7.35 4.14 19.09
C LEU A 154 -6.93 5.51 19.67
N GLY A 155 -7.38 6.60 19.06
CA GLY A 155 -7.24 7.94 19.63
C GLY A 155 -7.99 8.13 20.95
N PHE A 156 -9.24 7.66 21.03
CA PHE A 156 -10.00 7.66 22.29
C PHE A 156 -9.40 6.76 23.39
N GLN A 157 -8.70 5.70 23.00
CA GLN A 157 -7.94 4.84 23.92
C GLN A 157 -6.59 5.46 24.36
N ASN A 158 -6.28 6.70 23.94
CA ASN A 158 -5.00 7.38 24.16
C ASN A 158 -3.78 6.62 23.61
N ILE A 159 -3.99 5.71 22.66
CA ILE A 159 -2.90 5.02 21.93
C ILE A 159 -2.34 5.94 20.84
N LEU A 160 -3.21 6.73 20.22
CA LEU A 160 -2.85 7.74 19.22
C LEU A 160 -3.27 9.14 19.70
N ASP A 161 -2.52 10.16 19.31
CA ASP A 161 -2.89 11.55 19.56
C ASP A 161 -4.07 11.96 18.67
N LEU A 162 -5.25 12.03 19.29
CA LEU A 162 -6.50 12.33 18.60
C LEU A 162 -6.50 13.74 17.98
N ASN A 163 -5.87 14.72 18.61
CA ASN A 163 -5.88 16.11 18.13
C ASN A 163 -5.05 16.26 16.85
N VAL A 164 -3.95 15.52 16.77
CA VAL A 164 -3.01 15.56 15.64
C VAL A 164 -3.53 14.71 14.48
N ILE A 165 -4.15 13.55 14.76
CA ILE A 165 -4.56 12.58 13.71
C ILE A 165 -5.82 12.98 12.93
N ILE A 166 -6.80 13.64 13.57
CA ILE A 166 -8.10 13.99 12.97
C ILE A 166 -7.99 14.63 11.58
N PRO A 167 -7.19 15.69 11.33
CA PRO A 167 -7.17 16.34 10.03
C PRO A 167 -6.65 15.43 8.91
N PHE A 168 -5.71 14.52 9.22
CA PHE A 168 -5.17 13.57 8.24
C PHE A 168 -6.17 12.44 7.92
N VAL A 169 -6.85 11.90 8.94
CA VAL A 169 -7.91 10.90 8.75
C VAL A 169 -9.11 11.52 8.02
N ALA A 170 -9.50 12.74 8.37
CA ALA A 170 -10.59 13.46 7.70
C ALA A 170 -10.27 13.70 6.23
N LEU A 171 -9.05 14.15 5.90
CA LEU A 171 -8.59 14.31 4.52
C LEU A 171 -8.61 12.97 3.76
N TRP A 172 -8.04 11.92 4.35
CA TRP A 172 -8.00 10.60 3.76
C TRP A 172 -9.40 10.04 3.47
N LEU A 173 -10.30 10.13 4.46
CA LEU A 173 -11.67 9.67 4.34
C LEU A 173 -12.45 10.50 3.33
N PHE A 174 -12.31 11.83 3.34
CA PHE A 174 -12.94 12.72 2.38
C PHE A 174 -12.55 12.40 0.94
N MET A 175 -11.26 12.16 0.67
CA MET A 175 -10.78 11.76 -0.66
C MET A 175 -11.45 10.47 -1.14
N ASN A 176 -11.45 9.43 -0.32
CA ASN A 176 -12.03 8.13 -0.67
C ASN A 176 -13.55 8.16 -0.77
N LEU A 177 -14.23 8.81 0.18
CA LEU A 177 -15.67 8.97 0.21
C LEU A 177 -16.16 9.67 -1.06
N ASN A 178 -15.55 10.79 -1.44
CA ASN A 178 -15.93 11.52 -2.65
C ASN A 178 -15.71 10.73 -3.94
N ALA A 179 -14.62 9.95 -4.02
CA ALA A 179 -14.36 9.12 -5.19
C ALA A 179 -15.36 7.95 -5.29
N LYS A 180 -15.55 7.22 -4.18
CA LYS A 180 -16.39 6.02 -4.13
C LYS A 180 -17.87 6.35 -4.23
N ILE A 181 -18.38 7.41 -3.59
CA ILE A 181 -19.78 7.85 -3.75
C ILE A 181 -20.07 8.20 -5.21
N ARG A 182 -19.18 8.95 -5.88
CA ARG A 182 -19.35 9.27 -7.31
C ARG A 182 -19.39 8.01 -8.17
N ALA A 183 -18.55 7.02 -7.86
CA ALA A 183 -18.55 5.73 -8.54
C ALA A 183 -19.79 4.88 -8.22
N ILE A 184 -20.40 5.01 -7.02
CA ILE A 184 -21.64 4.29 -6.67
C ILE A 184 -22.84 4.91 -7.40
N ILE A 185 -22.99 6.23 -7.33
CA ILE A 185 -24.09 6.98 -7.96
C ILE A 185 -24.01 6.86 -9.48
N ASN A 186 -22.83 7.09 -10.05
CA ASN A 186 -22.58 7.04 -11.48
C ASN A 186 -21.51 5.98 -11.77
N ASN A 187 -21.94 4.73 -11.88
CA ASN A 187 -21.08 3.55 -11.98
C ASN A 187 -20.52 3.32 -13.39
N ALA A 188 -20.14 4.41 -14.06
CA ALA A 188 -19.40 4.38 -15.31
C ALA A 188 -17.93 3.96 -15.08
N PRO A 189 -17.30 3.22 -16.01
CA PRO A 189 -15.90 2.79 -15.91
C PRO A 189 -14.94 3.91 -15.50
N LYS A 190 -15.09 5.10 -16.10
CA LYS A 190 -14.28 6.29 -15.78
C LYS A 190 -14.32 6.69 -14.30
N GLN A 191 -15.47 6.58 -13.64
CA GLN A 191 -15.61 6.92 -12.23
C GLN A 191 -15.00 5.84 -11.32
N VAL A 192 -15.14 4.56 -11.71
CA VAL A 192 -14.51 3.44 -11.00
C VAL A 192 -12.98 3.54 -11.09
N MET A 193 -12.41 3.78 -12.27
CA MET A 193 -10.98 4.03 -12.46
C MET A 193 -10.48 5.22 -11.62
N LEU A 194 -11.26 6.31 -11.57
CA LEU A 194 -10.92 7.46 -10.72
C LEU A 194 -10.93 7.08 -9.23
N ALA A 195 -11.87 6.24 -8.79
CA ALA A 195 -11.95 5.76 -7.42
C ALA A 195 -10.77 4.83 -7.08
N VAL A 196 -10.37 3.93 -7.99
CA VAL A 196 -9.17 3.09 -7.84
C VAL A 196 -7.92 3.95 -7.74
N LYS A 197 -7.71 4.88 -8.68
CA LYS A 197 -6.58 5.81 -8.69
C LYS A 197 -6.52 6.64 -7.41
N THR A 198 -7.67 7.16 -6.96
CA THR A 198 -7.76 7.91 -5.71
C THR A 198 -7.41 7.03 -4.52
N GLY A 199 -7.91 5.78 -4.48
CA GLY A 199 -7.58 4.80 -3.46
C GLY A 199 -6.07 4.59 -3.36
N VAL A 200 -5.38 4.30 -4.46
CA VAL A 200 -3.92 4.10 -4.48
C VAL A 200 -3.17 5.35 -4.01
N ILE A 201 -3.53 6.54 -4.50
CA ILE A 201 -2.89 7.81 -4.11
C ILE A 201 -3.17 8.15 -2.63
N SER A 202 -4.34 7.78 -2.12
CA SER A 202 -4.75 8.04 -0.74
C SER A 202 -3.94 7.25 0.29
N LEU A 203 -3.12 6.28 -0.13
CA LEU A 203 -2.15 5.64 0.76
C LEU A 203 -1.21 6.66 1.42
N ILE A 204 -0.92 7.78 0.76
CA ILE A 204 -0.07 8.84 1.30
C ILE A 204 -0.71 9.51 2.52
N PRO A 205 -1.93 10.10 2.43
CA PRO A 205 -2.59 10.67 3.61
C PRO A 205 -2.91 9.62 4.68
N LEU A 206 -3.12 8.35 4.35
CA LEU A 206 -3.24 7.27 5.33
C LEU A 206 -1.91 7.04 6.09
N ASN A 207 -0.78 7.03 5.41
CA ASN A 207 0.52 6.95 6.09
C ASN A 207 0.80 8.20 6.92
N ALA A 208 0.41 9.38 6.43
CA ALA A 208 0.52 10.62 7.19
C ALA A 208 -0.32 10.56 8.48
N SER A 209 -1.50 9.94 8.47
CA SER A 209 -2.31 9.77 9.68
C SER A 209 -1.65 8.83 10.69
N TYR A 210 -0.98 7.76 10.25
CA TYR A 210 -0.19 6.93 11.18
C TYR A 210 0.92 7.73 11.86
N VAL A 211 1.68 8.54 11.11
CA VAL A 211 2.75 9.38 11.67
C VAL A 211 2.19 10.45 12.61
N ALA A 212 1.08 11.08 12.22
CA ALA A 212 0.37 12.06 13.04
C ALA A 212 -0.13 11.44 14.36
N GLY A 213 -0.64 10.20 14.31
CA GLY A 213 -1.13 9.49 15.48
C GLY A 213 -0.07 9.29 16.58
N PHE A 214 1.22 9.25 16.24
CA PHE A 214 2.30 9.21 17.24
C PHE A 214 2.77 10.60 17.71
N GLY A 215 1.97 11.66 17.48
CA GLY A 215 2.23 13.02 17.99
C GLY A 215 3.15 13.88 17.12
N HIS A 216 3.55 13.41 15.93
CA HIS A 216 4.53 14.11 15.09
C HIS A 216 3.89 14.87 13.91
N TRP A 217 3.27 16.02 14.20
CA TRP A 217 2.60 16.86 13.19
C TRP A 217 3.50 17.22 12.00
N LEU A 218 4.75 17.65 12.27
CA LEU A 218 5.68 18.07 11.22
C LEU A 218 6.05 16.91 10.27
N PHE A 219 6.33 15.73 10.80
CA PHE A 219 6.66 14.56 9.98
C PHE A 219 5.44 14.09 9.19
N ALA A 220 4.24 14.15 9.76
CA ALA A 220 3.00 13.85 9.05
C ALA A 220 2.78 14.81 7.87
N LEU A 221 3.05 16.11 8.05
CA LEU A 221 3.03 17.08 6.95
C LEU A 221 4.07 16.77 5.88
N LEU A 222 5.31 16.41 6.25
CA LEU A 222 6.34 16.02 5.28
C LEU A 222 5.92 14.80 4.46
N VAL A 223 5.29 13.80 5.08
CA VAL A 223 4.70 12.66 4.36
C VAL A 223 3.57 13.13 3.44
N LEU A 224 2.69 14.01 3.92
CA LEU A 224 1.58 14.54 3.14
C LEU A 224 2.04 15.38 1.94
N LEU A 225 3.18 16.07 2.02
CA LEU A 225 3.77 16.81 0.89
C LEU A 225 4.19 15.91 -0.28
N LEU A 226 4.26 14.59 -0.09
CA LEU A 226 4.42 13.64 -1.20
C LEU A 226 3.14 13.51 -2.04
N LEU A 227 1.98 13.92 -1.52
CA LEU A 227 0.69 13.85 -2.23
C LEU A 227 0.66 14.71 -3.51
N PRO A 228 0.98 16.02 -3.50
CA PRO A 228 1.01 16.81 -4.73
C PRO A 228 2.02 16.25 -5.75
N LEU A 229 3.19 15.78 -5.29
CA LEU A 229 4.17 15.15 -6.15
C LEU A 229 3.62 13.86 -6.80
N ALA A 230 2.97 13.01 -6.03
CA ALA A 230 2.33 11.79 -6.52
C ALA A 230 1.21 12.10 -7.52
N ILE A 231 0.39 13.12 -7.27
CA ILE A 231 -0.66 13.55 -8.20
C ILE A 231 -0.03 14.04 -9.52
N LEU A 232 1.03 14.85 -9.46
CA LEU A 232 1.74 15.33 -10.66
C LEU A 232 2.35 14.18 -11.47
N LEU A 233 3.02 13.24 -10.80
CA LEU A 233 3.62 12.07 -11.44
C LEU A 233 2.56 11.11 -12.02
N SER A 234 1.40 10.99 -11.37
CA SER A 234 0.28 10.18 -11.85
C SER A 234 -0.35 10.68 -13.16
N ARG A 235 0.03 11.87 -13.64
CA ARG A 235 -0.34 12.38 -14.96
C ARG A 235 0.61 11.91 -16.05
N LYS A 236 1.85 11.55 -15.69
CA LYS A 236 2.90 11.08 -16.61
C LYS A 236 3.01 9.55 -16.65
N PHE A 237 2.70 8.88 -15.55
CA PHE A 237 2.76 7.43 -15.42
C PHE A 237 1.37 6.86 -15.15
N SER A 238 1.03 5.73 -15.78
CA SER A 238 -0.21 5.02 -15.53
C SER A 238 -0.26 4.56 -14.08
N VAL A 239 -1.27 5.03 -13.33
CA VAL A 239 -1.56 4.57 -11.97
C VAL A 239 -2.75 3.62 -12.06
N THR A 240 -2.44 2.37 -12.38
CA THR A 240 -3.31 1.20 -12.37
C THR A 240 -2.41 -0.02 -12.22
#